data_AF-A0A7U9HAY5-F1
#
_entry.id   AF-A0A7U9HAY5-F1
#
_cell.length_a   1.000
_cell.length_b   1.000
_cell.length_c   1.000
_cell.angle_alpha   90.00
_cell.angle_beta   90.00
_cell.angle_gamma   90.00
#
_symmetry.space_group_name_H-M   'P 1'
#
loop_
_entity.id
_entity.type
_entity.pdbx_description
1 polymer ?
#
loop_
_entity_poly.entity_id
_entity_poly.type
_entity_poly.pdbx_seq_one_letter_code
_entity_poly.pdbx_strand_id
1 'polypeptide(L)' 'MVEWAAGRPFIWVDDEISAMDRLWVGASHPGPSLLHRVEPAKGLSGTDFCALAAWLDTVAPR' A
#
# COMPACT_ATOMS: atom_id res chain seq x y z
N MET A 1 1.60 9.07 7.76
CA MET A 1 1.92 8.56 6.42
C MET A 1 1.15 9.27 5.30
N VAL A 2 -0.18 9.37 5.34
CA VAL A 2 -0.96 10.14 4.33
C VAL A 2 -0.49 11.59 4.19
N GLU A 3 -0.27 12.28 5.32
CA GLU A 3 0.29 13.64 5.32
C GLU A 3 1.69 13.71 4.71
N TRP A 4 2.52 12.71 4.99
CA TRP A 4 3.90 12.61 4.49
C TRP A 4 3.94 12.29 2.99
N ALA A 5 2.99 11.51 2.51
CA ALA A 5 2.83 11.23 1.09
C ALA A 5 2.48 12.51 0.32
N ALA A 6 1.80 13.47 0.96
CA ALA A 6 1.46 14.78 0.38
C ALA A 6 0.77 14.66 -1.00
N GLY A 7 -0.15 13.71 -1.11
CA GLY A 7 -0.89 13.41 -2.35
C GLY A 7 -0.14 12.57 -3.38
N ARG A 8 1.15 12.25 -3.16
CA ARG A 8 1.90 11.33 -4.03
C ARG A 8 1.47 9.88 -3.80
N PRO A 9 1.52 9.03 -4.84
CA PRO A 9 1.28 7.61 -4.67
C PRO A 9 2.20 7.00 -3.63
N PHE A 10 1.69 6.07 -2.82
CA PHE A 10 2.50 5.33 -1.86
C PHE A 10 2.01 3.90 -1.66
N ILE A 11 2.91 3.08 -1.11
CA ILE A 11 2.59 1.74 -0.60
C ILE A 11 2.88 1.70 0.90
N TRP A 12 1.94 1.19 1.68
CA TRP A 12 2.14 0.78 3.07
C TRP A 12 2.22 -0.74 3.13
N VAL A 13 3.36 -1.25 3.58
CA VAL A 13 3.60 -2.67 3.84
C VAL A 13 3.73 -2.86 5.33
N ASP A 14 2.81 -3.61 5.94
CA ASP A 14 2.74 -3.79 7.40
C ASP A 14 1.82 -4.97 7.74
N ASP A 15 2.16 -5.78 8.73
CA ASP A 15 1.41 -6.99 9.11
C ASP A 15 0.15 -6.72 9.95
N GLU A 16 0.02 -5.52 10.51
CA GLU A 16 -1.08 -5.11 11.38
C GLU A 16 -2.18 -4.33 10.64
N ILE A 17 -2.04 -4.12 9.32
CA ILE A 17 -3.03 -3.40 8.49
C ILE A 17 -4.43 -3.98 8.68
N SER A 18 -5.34 -3.12 9.11
CA SER A 18 -6.75 -3.43 9.40
C SER A 18 -7.72 -2.85 8.36
N ALA A 19 -8.99 -3.17 8.52
CA ALA A 19 -10.06 -2.53 7.74
C ALA A 19 -10.17 -1.03 8.04
N MET A 20 -9.86 -0.60 9.27
CA MET A 20 -9.92 0.80 9.66
C MET A 20 -8.86 1.63 8.93
N ASP A 21 -7.65 1.08 8.78
CA ASP A 21 -6.56 1.73 8.05
C ASP A 21 -6.95 1.99 6.59
N ARG A 22 -7.59 0.99 5.96
CA ARG A 22 -8.09 1.12 4.58
C ARG A 22 -9.17 2.20 4.45
N LEU A 23 -10.10 2.26 5.40
CA LEU A 23 -11.14 3.29 5.42
C LEU A 23 -10.55 4.68 5.62
N TRP A 24 -9.64 4.83 6.59
CA TRP A 24 -9.02 6.11 6.89
C TRP A 24 -8.16 6.62 5.73
N VAL A 25 -7.34 5.77 5.12
CA VAL A 25 -6.54 6.16 3.94
C VAL A 25 -7.44 6.51 2.77
N GLY A 26 -8.48 5.71 2.49
CA GLY A 26 -9.42 5.98 1.39
C GLY A 26 -10.19 7.29 1.55
N ALA A 27 -10.49 7.70 2.79
CA ALA A 27 -11.14 8.97 3.07
C ALA A 27 -10.17 10.18 3.05
N SER A 28 -8.91 9.95 3.43
CA SER A 28 -7.95 11.04 3.71
C SER A 28 -6.92 11.27 2.60
N HIS A 29 -6.73 10.32 1.69
CA HIS A 29 -5.71 10.39 0.64
C HIS A 29 -6.35 10.27 -0.76
N PRO A 30 -6.43 11.37 -1.53
CA PRO A 30 -7.04 11.35 -2.86
C PRO A 30 -6.15 10.72 -3.93
N GLY A 31 -4.86 10.52 -3.64
CA GLY A 31 -3.91 9.87 -4.55
C GLY A 31 -3.99 8.34 -4.50
N PRO A 32 -3.38 7.62 -5.46
CA PRO A 32 -3.32 6.16 -5.42
C PRO A 32 -2.56 5.66 -4.19
N SER A 33 -3.15 4.73 -3.44
CA SER A 33 -2.50 4.10 -2.29
C SER A 33 -2.72 2.60 -2.30
N LEU A 34 -1.67 1.83 -2.02
CA LEU A 34 -1.77 0.40 -1.74
C LEU A 34 -1.48 0.14 -0.27
N LEU A 35 -2.39 -0.57 0.40
CA LEU A 35 -2.19 -1.11 1.75
C LEU A 35 -2.03 -2.63 1.63
N HIS A 36 -0.78 -3.10 1.73
CA HIS A 36 -0.38 -4.49 1.54
C HIS A 36 -0.05 -5.14 2.89
N ARG A 37 -0.92 -6.04 3.35
CA ARG A 37 -0.73 -6.74 4.62
C ARG A 37 0.16 -7.96 4.42
N VAL A 38 1.19 -8.11 5.25
CA VAL A 38 2.13 -9.26 5.19
C VAL A 38 1.95 -10.22 6.36
N GLU A 39 2.42 -11.45 6.21
CA GLU A 39 2.47 -12.44 7.29
C GLU A 39 3.74 -12.21 8.13
N PRO A 40 3.63 -11.87 9.42
CA PRO A 40 4.80 -11.46 10.22
C PRO A 40 5.84 -12.57 10.38
N ALA A 41 5.39 -13.83 10.48
CA ALA A 41 6.28 -14.97 10.65
C ALA A 41 7.10 -15.32 9.39
N LYS A 42 6.68 -14.82 8.22
CA LYS A 42 7.32 -15.15 6.92
C LYS A 42 8.08 -13.97 6.33
N GLY A 43 7.75 -12.75 6.75
CA GLY A 43 8.26 -11.54 6.11
C GLY A 43 7.77 -11.42 4.66
N LEU A 44 8.47 -10.60 3.87
CA LEU A 44 8.16 -10.41 2.45
C LEU A 44 8.57 -11.63 1.62
N SER A 45 7.60 -12.16 0.88
CA SER A 45 7.75 -13.27 -0.05
C SER A 45 7.66 -12.81 -1.50
N GLY A 46 7.95 -13.73 -2.44
CA GLY A 46 7.80 -13.47 -3.87
C GLY A 46 6.38 -13.03 -4.25
N THR A 47 5.34 -13.58 -3.60
CA THR A 47 3.95 -13.18 -3.84
C THR A 47 3.71 -11.73 -3.45
N ASP A 48 4.31 -11.27 -2.35
CA ASP A 48 4.21 -9.88 -1.92
C ASP A 48 4.86 -8.96 -2.96
N PHE A 49 6.08 -9.28 -3.39
CA PHE A 49 6.75 -8.50 -4.44
C PHE A 49 5.99 -8.48 -5.76
N CYS A 50 5.36 -9.58 -6.16
CA CYS A 50 4.49 -9.61 -7.35
C CYS A 50 3.29 -8.67 -7.21
N ALA A 51 2.64 -8.62 -6.03
CA ALA A 51 1.53 -7.69 -5.78
C ALA A 51 1.99 -6.23 -5.83
N LEU A 52 3.16 -5.92 -5.25
CA LEU A 52 3.75 -4.59 -5.29
C LEU A 52 4.08 -4.16 -6.73
N ALA A 53 4.70 -5.04 -7.52
CA ALA A 53 5.03 -4.77 -8.92
C ALA A 53 3.79 -4.54 -9.77
N ALA A 54 2.77 -5.40 -9.62
CA ALA A 54 1.51 -5.26 -10.34
C ALA A 54 0.83 -3.92 -10.02
N TRP A 55 0.90 -3.45 -8.78
CA TRP A 55 0.37 -2.13 -8.44
C TRP A 55 1.21 -0.99 -9.04
N LEU A 56 2.54 -1.10 -9.03
CA LEU A 56 3.42 -0.10 -9.65
C LEU A 56 3.10 0.09 -11.15
N ASP A 57 2.80 -1.00 -11.86
CA ASP A 57 2.37 -0.95 -13.26
C ASP A 57 1.04 -0.20 -13.46
N THR A 58 0.20 -0.08 -12.43
CA THR A 58 -1.07 0.69 -12.49
C THR A 58 -0.90 2.18 -12.23
N VAL A 59 0.17 2.59 -11.55
CA VAL A 59 0.39 3.99 -11.14
C VAL A 59 1.51 4.68 -11.89
N ALA A 60 2.42 3.93 -12.51
CA ALA A 60 3.46 4.49 -13.36
C ALA A 60 2.83 4.97 -14.69
N PRO A 61 3.10 6.22 -15.12
CA PRO A 61 2.79 6.61 -16.49
C PRO A 61 3.64 5.77 -17.45
N ARG A 62 2.99 5.22 -18.47
CA ARG A 62 3.64 4.46 -19.55
C ARG A 62 4.55 5.35 -20.39
#